data_AF-A0A973AAU1-F1
#
_entry.id   AF-A0A973AAU1-F1
#
_cell.length_a   1.000
_cell.length_b   1.000
_cell.length_c   1.000
_cell.angle_alpha   90.00
_cell.angle_beta   90.00
_cell.angle_gamma   90.00
#
_symmetry.space_group_name_H-M   'P 1'
#
loop_
_entity.id
_entity.type
_entity.pdbx_description
1 polymer ?
#
loop_
_entity_poly.entity_id
_entity_poly.type
_entity_poly.pdbx_seq_one_letter_code
_entity_poly.pdbx_strand_id
1 'polypeptide(L)'
;MLKQFFWICSGADTDILKNSSKAEQTKYAGIGGTVFFTAVMAFIASSYALYTVFDNYYTAIFFGLVWGLLIFNLDRFIVSTIKKSDNKWKEIWQATPRIILAIIIAVVISKPLEMKLFEKEINQV
;
A
#
# COMPACT_ATOMS: atom_id res chain seq x y z
N MET A 1 18.57 -5.67 -13.65
CA MET A 1 17.14 -6.08 -13.66
C MET A 1 16.45 -5.80 -12.34
N LEU A 2 16.81 -6.45 -11.22
CA LEU A 2 16.10 -6.27 -9.94
C LEU A 2 16.14 -4.83 -9.38
N LYS A 3 17.30 -4.17 -9.45
CA LYS A 3 17.45 -2.76 -9.02
C LYS A 3 16.54 -1.80 -9.80
N GLN A 4 16.34 -2.09 -11.09
CA GLN A 4 15.56 -1.26 -12.00
C GLN A 4 14.06 -1.40 -11.74
N PHE A 5 13.60 -2.60 -11.35
CA PHE A 5 12.25 -2.81 -10.85
C PHE A 5 11.95 -1.95 -9.61
N PHE A 6 12.85 -1.95 -8.63
CA PHE A 6 12.69 -1.11 -7.44
C PHE A 6 12.77 0.39 -7.76
N TRP A 7 13.58 0.83 -8.74
CA TRP A 7 13.57 2.23 -9.19
C TRP A 7 12.21 2.64 -9.76
N ILE A 8 11.59 1.78 -10.58
CA ILE A 8 10.23 1.99 -11.10
C ILE A 8 9.22 2.06 -9.96
N CYS A 9 9.31 1.15 -8.97
CA CYS A 9 8.46 1.14 -7.78
C CYS A 9 8.59 2.43 -6.95
N SER A 10 9.79 3.02 -6.87
CA SER A 10 10.01 4.29 -6.18
C SER A 10 9.46 5.51 -6.90
N GLY A 11 9.00 5.37 -8.16
CA GLY A 11 8.56 6.50 -8.98
C GLY A 11 9.71 7.43 -9.42
N ALA A 12 10.96 6.97 -9.33
CA ALA A 12 12.13 7.72 -9.74
C ALA A 12 12.41 7.55 -11.25
N ASP A 13 12.94 8.60 -11.87
CA ASP A 13 13.35 8.57 -13.28
C ASP A 13 14.55 7.62 -13.46
N THR A 14 14.35 6.54 -14.21
CA THR A 14 15.35 5.49 -14.41
C THR A 14 16.52 5.94 -15.26
N ASP A 15 16.35 6.93 -16.14
CA ASP A 15 17.40 7.42 -17.04
C ASP A 15 18.35 8.37 -16.32
N ILE A 16 17.82 9.17 -15.40
CA ILE A 16 18.64 10.01 -14.50
C ILE A 16 19.40 9.14 -13.51
N LEU A 17 18.74 8.17 -12.87
CA LEU A 17 19.38 7.31 -11.86
C LEU A 17 20.51 6.44 -12.39
N LYS A 18 20.43 6.06 -13.67
CA LYS A 18 21.45 5.22 -14.32
C LYS A 18 22.79 5.96 -14.47
N ASN A 19 22.74 7.29 -14.57
CA ASN A 19 23.90 8.18 -14.63
C ASN A 19 24.34 8.70 -13.25
N SER A 20 23.55 8.48 -12.18
CA SER A 20 23.87 8.87 -10.80
C SER A 20 24.82 7.90 -10.09
N SER A 21 25.35 8.33 -8.94
CA SER A 21 26.24 7.51 -8.10
C SER A 21 25.57 6.22 -7.60
N LYS A 22 26.37 5.18 -7.35
CA LYS A 22 25.90 3.89 -6.80
C LYS A 22 25.19 4.04 -5.44
N ALA A 23 25.52 5.07 -4.66
CA ALA A 23 24.88 5.36 -3.38
C ALA A 23 23.43 5.82 -3.57
N GLU A 24 23.17 6.72 -4.53
CA GLU A 24 21.80 7.17 -4.82
C GLU A 24 20.94 6.06 -5.41
N GLN A 25 21.51 5.27 -6.33
CA GLN A 25 20.85 4.09 -6.90
C GLN A 25 20.37 3.11 -5.83
N THR A 26 21.18 2.88 -4.79
CA THR A 26 20.83 1.96 -3.70
C THR A 26 19.79 2.56 -2.77
N LYS A 27 19.84 3.88 -2.53
CA LYS A 27 18.85 4.60 -1.73
C LYS A 27 17.45 4.52 -2.36
N TYR A 28 17.31 4.85 -3.63
CA TYR A 28 16.03 4.76 -4.34
C TYR A 28 15.55 3.32 -4.53
N ALA A 29 16.47 2.35 -4.70
CA ALA A 29 16.09 0.94 -4.68
C ALA A 29 15.53 0.52 -3.30
N GLY A 30 16.09 1.03 -2.19
CA GLY A 30 15.56 0.81 -0.84
C GLY A 30 14.18 1.42 -0.66
N ILE A 31 13.97 2.66 -1.11
CA ILE A 31 12.65 3.32 -1.06
C ILE A 31 11.63 2.54 -1.88
N GLY A 32 11.94 2.17 -3.12
CA GLY A 32 11.08 1.34 -3.95
C GLY A 32 10.80 -0.03 -3.36
N GLY A 33 11.78 -0.61 -2.66
CA GLY A 33 11.62 -1.84 -1.88
C GLY A 33 10.57 -1.70 -0.78
N THR A 34 10.64 -0.64 0.02
CA THR A 34 9.64 -0.40 1.09
C THR A 34 8.22 -0.28 0.53
N VAL A 35 8.03 0.50 -0.54
CA VAL A 35 6.72 0.65 -1.22
C VAL A 35 6.18 -0.69 -1.72
N PHE A 36 7.05 -1.51 -2.34
CA PHE A 36 6.66 -2.82 -2.85
C PHE A 36 6.25 -3.78 -1.72
N PHE A 37 7.06 -3.89 -0.67
CA PHE A 37 6.74 -4.79 0.46
C PHE A 37 5.47 -4.36 1.20
N THR A 38 5.22 -3.06 1.34
CA THR A 38 3.98 -2.56 1.94
C THR A 38 2.76 -2.90 1.08
N ALA A 39 2.85 -2.81 -0.24
CA ALA A 39 1.78 -3.23 -1.15
C ALA A 39 1.50 -4.74 -1.08
N VAL A 40 2.54 -5.57 -1.01
CA VAL A 40 2.39 -7.03 -0.87
C VAL A 40 1.72 -7.39 0.46
N MET A 41 2.14 -6.77 1.56
CA MET A 41 1.50 -6.97 2.87
C MET A 41 0.03 -6.53 2.86
N ALA A 42 -0.28 -5.39 2.24
CA ALA A 42 -1.65 -4.92 2.09
C ALA A 42 -2.51 -5.86 1.24
N PHE A 43 -1.95 -6.43 0.17
CA PHE A 43 -2.62 -7.45 -0.65
C PHE A 43 -2.99 -8.68 0.19
N ILE A 44 -2.04 -9.22 0.95
CA ILE A 44 -2.26 -10.42 1.78
C ILE A 44 -3.31 -10.14 2.86
N ALA A 45 -3.18 -9.01 3.57
CA ALA A 45 -4.09 -8.64 4.65
C ALA A 45 -5.53 -8.42 4.15
N SER A 46 -5.70 -7.68 3.05
CA SER A 46 -7.02 -7.42 2.46
C SER A 46 -7.64 -8.68 1.85
N SER A 47 -6.86 -9.51 1.14
CA SER A 47 -7.35 -10.79 0.61
C SER A 47 -7.86 -11.69 1.73
N TYR A 48 -7.11 -11.79 2.84
CA TYR A 48 -7.53 -12.58 4.00
C TYR A 48 -8.83 -12.03 4.62
N ALA A 49 -8.90 -10.72 4.87
CA ALA A 49 -10.10 -10.09 5.41
C ALA A 49 -11.33 -10.30 4.51
N LEU A 50 -11.18 -10.09 3.20
CA LEU A 50 -12.25 -10.29 2.23
C LEU A 50 -12.65 -11.75 2.10
N TYR A 51 -11.71 -12.70 2.25
CA TYR A 51 -12.05 -14.11 2.31
C TYR A 51 -12.93 -14.43 3.52
N THR A 52 -12.59 -13.90 4.70
CA THR A 52 -13.41 -14.09 5.92
C THR A 52 -14.81 -13.46 5.79
N VAL A 53 -14.93 -12.37 5.01
CA VAL A 53 -16.21 -11.70 4.77
C VAL A 53 -17.02 -12.34 3.66
N PHE A 54 -16.43 -12.83 2.58
CA PHE A 54 -17.21 -13.27 1.41
C PHE A 54 -17.20 -14.78 1.21
N ASP A 55 -16.37 -15.53 1.96
CA ASP A 55 -16.16 -16.98 1.84
C ASP A 55 -15.90 -17.43 0.38
N ASN A 56 -15.31 -16.53 -0.42
CA ASN A 56 -15.08 -16.73 -1.84
C ASN A 56 -13.65 -16.33 -2.20
N TYR A 57 -12.86 -17.33 -2.59
CA TYR A 57 -11.46 -17.17 -2.99
C TYR A 57 -11.26 -16.21 -4.16
N TYR A 58 -12.15 -16.24 -5.16
CA TYR A 58 -12.03 -15.39 -6.35
C TYR A 58 -12.24 -13.92 -6.00
N THR A 59 -13.29 -13.62 -5.22
CA THR A 59 -13.59 -12.27 -4.74
C THR A 59 -12.46 -11.76 -3.84
N ALA A 60 -11.98 -12.59 -2.93
CA ALA A 60 -10.90 -12.24 -2.02
C ALA A 60 -9.61 -11.85 -2.74
N ILE A 61 -9.16 -12.68 -3.69
CA ILE A 61 -7.94 -12.41 -4.46
C ILE A 61 -8.11 -11.20 -5.36
N PHE A 62 -9.25 -11.07 -6.05
CA PHE A 62 -9.49 -9.95 -6.96
C PHE A 62 -9.50 -8.60 -6.24
N PHE A 63 -10.35 -8.48 -5.20
CA PHE A 63 -10.44 -7.23 -4.45
C PHE A 63 -9.18 -6.97 -3.62
N GLY A 64 -8.52 -8.02 -3.12
CA GLY A 64 -7.21 -7.89 -2.49
C GLY A 64 -6.18 -7.32 -3.45
N LEU A 65 -6.15 -7.77 -4.72
CA LEU A 65 -5.23 -7.27 -5.76
C LEU A 65 -5.47 -5.79 -6.03
N VAL A 66 -6.73 -5.40 -6.20
CA VAL A 66 -7.13 -3.99 -6.35
C VAL A 66 -6.66 -3.18 -5.14
N TRP A 67 -6.84 -3.72 -3.93
CA TRP A 67 -6.43 -3.09 -2.69
C TRP A 67 -4.92 -2.87 -2.59
N GLY A 68 -4.14 -3.92 -2.86
CA GLY A 68 -2.68 -3.88 -2.88
C GLY A 68 -2.13 -2.90 -3.93
N LEU A 69 -2.74 -2.87 -5.13
CA LEU A 69 -2.40 -1.92 -6.19
C LEU A 69 -2.72 -0.47 -5.81
N LEU A 70 -3.82 -0.24 -5.09
CA LEU A 70 -4.19 1.08 -4.59
C LEU A 70 -3.14 1.58 -3.59
N ILE A 71 -2.76 0.76 -2.61
CA ILE A 71 -1.71 1.09 -1.64
C ILE A 71 -0.37 1.32 -2.35
N PHE A 72 -0.02 0.47 -3.32
CA PHE A 72 1.19 0.65 -4.13
C PHE A 72 1.20 2.00 -4.87
N ASN A 73 0.08 2.37 -5.50
CA ASN A 73 -0.04 3.62 -6.25
C ASN A 73 0.06 4.84 -5.33
N LEU A 74 -0.60 4.80 -4.17
CA LEU A 74 -0.58 5.89 -3.18
C LEU A 74 0.81 6.07 -2.57
N ASP A 75 1.46 4.98 -2.17
CA ASP A 75 2.82 5.03 -1.60
C ASP A 75 3.84 5.53 -2.64
N ARG A 76 3.71 5.08 -3.89
CA ARG A 76 4.52 5.59 -5.01
C ARG A 76 4.28 7.08 -5.24
N PHE A 77 3.04 7.55 -5.18
CA PHE A 77 2.71 8.96 -5.31
C PHE A 77 3.37 9.79 -4.19
N ILE A 78 3.28 9.35 -2.93
CA ILE A 78 3.90 10.04 -1.79
C ILE A 78 5.42 10.15 -1.98
N VAL A 79 6.08 9.03 -2.28
CA VAL A 79 7.53 9.01 -2.51
C VAL A 79 7.94 9.95 -3.66
N SER A 80 7.18 9.95 -4.76
CA SER A 80 7.47 10.80 -5.92
C SER A 80 7.20 12.29 -5.69
N THR A 81 6.31 12.62 -4.75
CA THR A 81 5.89 14.02 -4.49
C THR A 81 6.67 14.66 -3.33
N ILE A 82 7.40 13.87 -2.53
CA ILE A 82 8.34 14.38 -1.52
C ILE A 82 9.55 15.00 -2.25
N LYS A 83 9.39 16.26 -2.67
CA LYS A 83 10.52 17.15 -2.93
C LYS A 83 11.06 17.59 -1.58
N LYS A 84 12.37 17.42 -1.38
CA LYS A 84 13.11 17.88 -0.21
C LYS A 84 12.93 19.40 -0.08
N SER A 85 11.89 19.80 0.64
CA SER A 85 11.55 21.19 0.97
C SER A 85 11.90 21.36 2.44
N ASP A 86 12.52 22.49 2.76
CA ASP A 86 13.14 22.85 4.05
C ASP A 86 12.25 22.65 5.31
N ASN A 87 10.95 22.44 5.12
CA ASN A 87 9.95 22.28 6.17
C ASN A 87 9.45 20.84 6.32
N LYS A 88 9.96 20.12 7.33
CA LYS A 88 9.50 18.78 7.78
C LYS A 88 7.97 18.68 8.00
N TRP A 89 7.32 19.80 8.31
CA TRP A 89 5.87 19.90 8.46
C TRP A 89 5.08 19.66 7.17
N LYS A 90 5.64 20.03 6.00
CA LYS A 90 4.98 19.78 4.70
C LYS A 90 5.07 18.31 4.30
N GLU A 91 6.13 17.59 4.69
CA GLU A 91 6.26 16.14 4.48
C GLU A 91 5.18 15.36 5.25
N ILE A 92 4.92 15.74 6.50
CA ILE A 92 3.85 15.13 7.32
C ILE A 92 2.46 15.40 6.70
N TRP A 93 2.24 16.63 6.21
CA TRP A 93 0.98 16.98 5.54
C TRP A 93 0.75 16.19 4.25
N GLN A 94 1.83 15.85 3.53
CA GLN A 94 1.77 15.02 2.32
C GLN A 94 1.51 13.53 2.61
N ALA A 95 1.88 13.04 3.80
CA ALA A 95 1.57 11.69 4.26
C ALA A 95 0.15 11.57 4.87
N THR A 96 -0.50 12.69 5.20
CA THR A 96 -1.82 12.75 5.83
C THR A 96 -2.96 12.11 5.00
N PRO A 97 -3.02 12.26 3.66
CA PRO A 97 -4.04 11.61 2.84
C PRO A 97 -4.08 10.08 3.03
N ARG A 98 -2.93 9.44 3.27
CA ARG A 98 -2.83 8.00 3.50
C ARG A 98 -3.48 7.58 4.81
N ILE A 99 -3.29 8.35 5.87
CA ILE A 99 -3.88 8.08 7.18
C ILE A 99 -5.40 8.26 7.11
N ILE A 100 -5.88 9.33 6.48
CA ILE A 100 -7.31 9.59 6.28
C ILE A 100 -7.95 8.45 5.48
N LEU A 101 -7.32 8.04 4.37
CA LEU A 101 -7.83 6.94 3.56
C LEU A 101 -7.91 5.66 4.39
N ALA A 102 -6.83 5.29 5.09
CA ALA A 102 -6.78 4.09 5.93
C ALA A 102 -7.88 4.07 7.01
N ILE A 103 -8.19 5.22 7.61
CA ILE A 103 -9.29 5.35 8.58
C ILE A 103 -10.64 5.11 7.91
N ILE A 104 -10.90 5.70 6.74
CA ILE A 104 -12.17 5.51 6.01
C ILE A 104 -12.37 4.02 5.69
N ILE A 105 -11.33 3.36 5.21
CA ILE A 105 -11.35 1.93 4.87
C ILE A 105 -11.61 1.07 6.10
N ALA A 106 -10.92 1.36 7.21
CA ALA A 106 -11.11 0.64 8.46
C ALA A 106 -12.56 0.73 8.94
N VAL A 107 -13.18 1.92 8.86
CA VAL A 107 -14.59 2.11 9.25
C VAL A 107 -15.55 1.34 8.32
N VAL A 108 -15.35 1.46 7.00
CA VAL A 108 -16.23 0.83 6.00
C VAL A 108 -16.16 -0.70 6.03
N ILE A 109 -14.98 -1.27 6.28
CA ILE A 109 -14.77 -2.72 6.31
C ILE A 109 -15.13 -3.33 7.67
N SER A 110 -14.93 -2.60 8.78
CA SER A 110 -15.23 -3.13 10.12
C SER A 110 -16.72 -3.42 10.31
N LYS A 111 -17.61 -2.60 9.77
CA LYS A 111 -19.06 -2.77 9.93
C LYS A 111 -19.63 -4.07 9.34
N PRO A 112 -19.34 -4.46 8.09
CA PRO A 112 -19.79 -5.75 7.54
C PRO A 112 -19.06 -6.95 8.16
N LEU A 113 -17.77 -6.81 8.52
CA LEU A 113 -17.04 -7.86 9.24
C LEU A 113 -17.66 -8.16 10.60
N GLU A 114 -17.96 -7.13 11.37
CA GLU A 114 -18.58 -7.21 12.70
C GLU A 114 -19.92 -7.95 12.63
N MET A 115 -20.80 -7.53 11.71
CA MET A 115 -22.10 -8.18 11.49
C MET A 115 -21.96 -9.66 11.10
N LYS A 116 -21.03 -9.98 10.20
CA LYS A 116 -20.85 -11.36 9.72
C LYS A 116 -20.18 -12.28 10.75
N LEU A 117 -19.35 -11.72 11.64
CA LEU A 117 -18.79 -12.43 12.78
C LEU A 117 -19.90 -12.77 13.79
N PHE A 118 -20.78 -11.81 14.09
CA PHE A 118 -21.89 -12.00 15.03
C PHE A 118 -22.99 -12.92 14.48
N GLU A 119 -23.25 -12.94 13.17
CA GLU A 119 -24.16 -13.93 12.55
C GLU A 119 -23.68 -15.39 12.73
N LYS A 120 -22.36 -15.61 12.78
CA LYS A 120 -21.79 -16.93 13.06
C LYS A 120 -21.94 -17.34 14.53
N GLU A 121 -21.88 -16.41 15.48
CA GLU A 121 -22.06 -16.70 16.91
C GLU A 121 -23.53 -16.96 17.27
N ILE A 122 -24.48 -16.23 16.69
CA ILE A 122 -25.92 -16.41 16.98
C ILE A 122 -26.46 -17.75 16.46
N ASN A 123 -25.96 -18.25 15.33
CA ASN A 123 -26.34 -19.57 14.81
C ASN A 123 -25.68 -20.75 15.54
N GLN A 124 -24.79 -20.46 16.50
CA GLN A 124 -24.09 -21.48 17.30
C GLN A 124 -24.73 -21.72 18.67
N VAL A 125 -25.80 -20.98 19.00
CA VAL A 125 -26.59 -21.13 20.24
C VAL A 125 -27.97 -21.71 19.93
#